data_AF-A0A6I3XIK3-F1
#
_entry.id   AF-A0A6I3XIK3-F1
#
_cell.length_a   1.000
_cell.length_b   1.000
_cell.length_c   1.000
_cell.angle_alpha   90.00
_cell.angle_beta   90.00
_cell.angle_gamma   90.00
#
_symmetry.space_group_name_H-M   'P 1'
#
loop_
_entity.id
_entity.type
_entity.pdbx_description
1 polymer ?
#
loop_
_entity_poly.entity_id
_entity_poly.type
_entity_poly.pdbx_seq_one_letter_code
_entity_poly.pdbx_strand_id
1 'polypeptide(L)'
;MNNEVKTFREAILLVLHTWRAASAFFFSIELWLMVGVAAATVGGVWLAFMGDAWSLLAFGFSIGYVVARTVLHVKRILNWPFI
;
A
#
# COMPACT_ATOMS: atom_id res chain seq x y z
N MET A 1 -2.18 -27.74 12.39
CA MET A 1 -3.07 -28.68 11.66
C MET A 1 -2.44 -28.95 10.31
N ASN A 2 -1.91 -30.16 10.12
CA ASN A 2 -1.26 -30.62 8.90
C ASN A 2 -2.32 -30.82 7.81
N ASN A 3 -2.36 -29.94 6.81
CA ASN A 3 -3.17 -30.17 5.61
C ASN A 3 -2.20 -30.33 4.44
N GLU A 4 -1.77 -31.58 4.21
CA GLU A 4 -1.13 -31.96 2.96
C GLU A 4 -2.08 -31.60 1.81
N VAL A 5 -1.75 -30.55 1.06
CA VAL A 5 -2.46 -30.16 -0.16
C VAL A 5 -2.18 -31.24 -1.20
N LYS A 6 -3.02 -32.28 -1.23
CA LYS A 6 -2.78 -33.48 -2.06
C LYS A 6 -3.30 -33.30 -3.49
N THR A 7 -4.14 -32.29 -3.74
CA THR A 7 -4.78 -32.11 -5.04
C THR A 7 -4.68 -30.68 -5.55
N PHE A 8 -4.42 -30.49 -6.85
CA PHE A 8 -4.36 -29.17 -7.52
C PHE A 8 -5.61 -28.32 -7.27
N ARG A 9 -6.77 -28.97 -7.12
CA ARG A 9 -8.05 -28.34 -6.82
C ARG A 9 -8.11 -27.74 -5.40
N GLU A 10 -7.50 -28.38 -4.42
CA GLU A 10 -7.38 -27.86 -3.06
C GLU A 10 -6.41 -26.69 -3.01
N ALA A 11 -5.32 -26.75 -3.79
CA ALA A 11 -4.40 -25.62 -3.95
C ALA A 11 -5.12 -24.40 -4.53
N ILE A 12 -5.94 -24.58 -5.58
CA ILE A 12 -6.72 -23.49 -6.18
C ILE A 12 -7.75 -22.92 -5.18
N LEU A 13 -8.45 -23.78 -4.43
CA LEU A 13 -9.42 -23.33 -3.41
C LEU A 13 -8.72 -22.58 -2.28
N LEU A 14 -7.55 -23.04 -1.85
CA LEU A 14 -6.72 -22.36 -0.85
C LEU A 14 -6.29 -20.98 -1.36
N VAL A 15 -5.80 -20.89 -2.61
CA VAL A 15 -5.39 -19.63 -3.25
C VAL A 15 -6.57 -18.68 -3.42
N LEU A 16 -7.75 -19.16 -3.84
CA LEU A 16 -8.93 -18.33 -3.96
C LEU A 16 -9.42 -17.82 -2.60
N HIS A 17 -9.38 -18.67 -1.57
CA HIS A 17 -9.79 -18.29 -0.23
C HIS A 17 -8.84 -17.24 0.38
N THR A 18 -7.53 -17.47 0.26
CA THR A 18 -6.52 -16.50 0.72
C THR A 18 -6.57 -15.21 -0.09
N TRP A 19 -6.79 -15.29 -1.40
CA TRP A 19 -7.00 -14.13 -2.25
C TRP A 19 -8.22 -13.30 -1.81
N ARG A 20 -9.34 -13.96 -1.50
CA ARG A 20 -10.56 -13.27 -1.06
C ARG A 20 -10.42 -12.68 0.35
N ALA A 21 -9.64 -13.32 1.21
CA ALA A 21 -9.29 -12.77 2.53
C ALA A 21 -8.33 -11.57 2.40
N ALA A 22 -7.37 -11.63 1.48
CA ALA A 22 -6.40 -10.57 1.23
C ALA A 22 -6.93 -9.47 0.30
N SER A 23 -8.01 -9.68 -0.45
CA SER A 23 -8.48 -8.68 -1.42
C SER A 23 -8.92 -7.39 -0.74
N ALA A 24 -9.51 -7.47 0.45
CA ALA A 24 -9.83 -6.29 1.25
C ALA A 24 -8.58 -5.46 1.62
N PHE A 25 -7.44 -6.14 1.78
CA PHE A 25 -6.15 -5.51 2.02
C PHE A 25 -5.60 -4.81 0.78
N PHE A 26 -5.67 -5.46 -0.38
CA PHE A 26 -5.24 -4.86 -1.65
C PHE A 26 -6.13 -3.69 -2.10
N PHE A 27 -7.41 -3.69 -1.71
CA PHE A 27 -8.32 -2.57 -1.92
C PHE A 27 -8.23 -1.50 -0.81
N SER A 28 -7.37 -1.69 0.19
CA SER A 28 -7.18 -0.68 1.23
C SER A 28 -6.56 0.59 0.64
N ILE A 29 -7.20 1.72 0.93
CA ILE A 29 -6.72 3.03 0.52
C ILE A 29 -5.33 3.34 1.11
N GLU A 30 -4.99 2.79 2.29
CA GLU A 30 -3.67 2.96 2.90
C GLU A 30 -2.56 2.37 2.02
N LEU A 31 -2.79 1.17 1.48
CA LEU A 31 -1.82 0.48 0.63
C LEU A 31 -1.52 1.28 -0.63
N TRP A 32 -2.58 1.75 -1.31
CA TRP A 32 -2.42 2.56 -2.52
C TRP A 32 -1.77 3.91 -2.24
N LEU A 33 -2.05 4.52 -1.08
CA LEU A 33 -1.35 5.74 -0.67
C LEU A 33 0.14 5.48 -0.40
N MET A 34 0.51 4.38 0.25
CA MET A 34 1.92 3.99 0.43
C MET A 34 2.62 3.73 -0.91
N VAL A 35 1.96 3.03 -1.84
CA VAL A 35 2.47 2.81 -3.20
C VAL A 35 2.65 4.15 -3.92
N GLY A 36 1.68 5.05 -3.82
CA GLY A 36 1.75 6.40 -4.37
C GLY A 36 2.93 7.20 -3.81
N VAL A 37 3.19 7.10 -2.50
CA VAL A 37 4.32 7.76 -1.83
C VAL A 37 5.65 7.17 -2.29
N ALA A 38 5.75 5.86 -2.44
CA ALA A 38 6.94 5.22 -2.98
C ALA A 38 7.22 5.70 -4.42
N ALA A 39 6.19 5.72 -5.27
CA ALA A 39 6.29 6.23 -6.64
C ALA A 39 6.66 7.73 -6.67
N ALA A 40 6.04 8.55 -5.83
CA ALA A 40 6.34 9.97 -5.71
C ALA A 40 7.75 10.22 -5.19
N THR A 41 8.26 9.38 -4.29
CA THR A 41 9.63 9.51 -3.76
C THR A 41 10.64 9.20 -4.87
N VAL A 42 10.48 8.06 -5.56
CA VAL A 42 11.39 7.66 -6.64
C VAL A 42 11.31 8.64 -7.81
N GLY A 43 10.10 9.00 -8.24
CA GLY A 43 9.87 9.98 -9.31
C GLY A 43 10.35 11.38 -8.92
N GLY A 44 10.17 11.79 -7.67
CA GLY A 44 10.66 13.06 -7.13
C GLY A 44 12.18 13.14 -7.13
N VAL A 45 12.88 12.07 -6.73
CA VAL A 45 14.35 11.98 -6.81
C VAL A 45 14.82 12.09 -8.25
N TRP A 46 14.15 11.41 -9.18
CA TRP A 46 14.48 11.48 -10.60
C TRP A 46 14.27 12.88 -11.18
N LEU A 47 13.14 13.52 -10.89
CA LEU A 47 12.84 14.90 -11.29
C LEU A 47 13.82 15.91 -10.68
N ALA A 48 14.22 15.71 -9.42
CA ALA A 48 15.20 16.56 -8.76
C ALA A 48 16.57 16.44 -9.42
N PHE A 49 16.96 15.22 -9.84
CA PHE A 49 18.19 15.02 -10.60
C PHE A 49 18.17 15.75 -11.95
N MET A 50 17.00 15.86 -12.58
CA MET A 50 16.79 16.66 -13.81
C MET A 50 16.69 18.17 -13.56
N GLY A 51 16.71 18.62 -12.30
CA GLY A 51 16.54 20.03 -11.94
C GLY A 51 15.10 20.54 -12.09
N ASP A 52 14.12 19.63 -12.16
CA ASP A 52 12.72 19.97 -12.35
C ASP A 52 12.05 20.35 -11.02
N ALA A 53 11.39 21.51 -10.99
CA ALA A 53 10.62 22.01 -9.86
C ALA A 53 9.41 21.11 -9.49
N TRP A 54 8.92 20.28 -10.41
CA TRP A 54 7.87 19.30 -10.11
C TRP A 54 8.30 18.28 -9.04
N SER A 55 9.60 18.10 -8.81
CA SER A 55 10.13 17.31 -7.69
C SER A 55 9.64 17.82 -6.32
N LEU A 56 9.45 19.13 -6.16
CA LEU A 56 8.97 19.72 -4.91
C LEU A 56 7.54 19.28 -4.59
N LEU A 57 6.69 19.15 -5.61
CA LEU A 57 5.33 18.64 -5.43
C LEU A 57 5.33 17.14 -5.08
N ALA A 58 6.22 16.36 -5.70
CA ALA A 58 6.36 14.94 -5.39
C ALA A 58 6.85 14.69 -3.96
N PHE A 59 7.83 15.46 -3.49
CA PHE A 59 8.28 15.41 -2.09
C PHE A 59 7.24 15.99 -1.13
N GLY A 60 6.57 17.08 -1.50
CA GLY A 60 5.47 17.66 -0.73
C GLY A 60 4.33 16.68 -0.50
N PHE A 61 3.93 15.92 -1.53
CA PHE A 61 2.97 14.84 -1.39
C PHE A 61 3.46 13.75 -0.43
N SER A 62 4.71 13.31 -0.58
CA SER A 62 5.30 12.26 0.27
C SER A 62 5.36 12.66 1.75
N ILE A 63 5.77 13.90 2.04
CA ILE A 63 5.80 14.46 3.40
C ILE A 63 4.38 14.66 3.93
N GLY A 64 3.49 15.25 3.11
CA GLY A 64 2.09 15.47 3.47
C GLY A 64 1.37 14.18 3.82
N TYR A 65 1.68 13.08 3.14
CA TYR A 65 1.14 11.76 3.46
C TYR A 65 1.53 11.28 4.86
N VAL A 66 2.76 11.50 5.33
CA VAL A 66 3.18 11.07 6.68
C VAL A 66 2.32 11.74 7.76
N VAL A 67 2.04 13.03 7.59
CA VAL A 67 1.17 13.80 8.48
C VAL A 67 -0.28 13.32 8.36
N ALA A 68 -0.79 13.20 7.13
CA ALA A 68 -2.15 12.75 6.87
C ALA A 68 -2.39 11.33 7.41
N ARG A 69 -1.43 10.42 7.28
CA ARG A 69 -1.47 9.05 7.80
C ARG A 69 -1.69 9.05 9.31
N THR A 70 -0.97 9.90 10.03
CA THR A 70 -1.14 10.05 11.49
C THR A 70 -2.56 10.51 11.83
N VAL A 71 -3.07 11.52 11.12
CA VAL A 71 -4.44 12.04 11.33
C VAL A 71 -5.50 10.99 11.00
N LEU A 72 -5.32 10.24 9.92
CA LEU A 72 -6.23 9.20 9.46
C LEU A 72 -6.34 8.04 10.45
N HIS A 73 -5.21 7.64 11.05
CA HIS A 73 -5.17 6.63 12.12
C HIS A 73 -5.79 7.15 13.42
N VAL A 74 -5.49 8.39 13.83
CA VAL A 74 -6.12 9.01 15.03
C VAL A 74 -7.65 9.12 14.87
N LYS A 75 -8.13 9.46 13.66
CA LYS A 75 -9.57 9.55 13.37
C LYS A 75 -10.24 8.18 13.14
N ARG A 76 -9.51 7.06 13.23
CA ARG A 76 -10.00 5.70 12.94
C ARG A 76 -10.68 5.55 11.57
N ILE A 77 -10.35 6.42 10.62
CA ILE A 77 -10.86 6.33 9.24
C ILE A 77 -10.16 5.17 8.54
N LEU A 78 -8.88 4.97 8.85
CA LEU A 78 -8.15 3.77 8.47
C LEU A 78 -8.38 2.71 9.55
N ASN A 79 -9.18 1.71 9.20
CA ASN A 79 -9.35 0.53 10.04
C ASN A 79 -8.16 -0.41 9.78
N TRP A 80 -7.56 -0.87 10.88
CA TRP A 80 -6.33 -1.67 11.03
C TRP A 80 -6.16 -2.81 9.99
N PRO A 81 -4.90 -3.13 9.60
CA PRO A 81 -4.10 -4.02 10.45
C PRO A 81 -2.69 -3.51 10.88
N PHE A 82 -2.33 -2.22 10.71
CA PHE A 82 -0.92 -1.76 10.88
C PHE A 82 -0.63 -0.70 11.96
N ILE A 83 -1.03 -0.98 13.19
CA ILE A 83 -0.57 -0.38 14.44
C ILE A 83 -0.03 -1.49 15.34
#